data_AF-A0A497S452-F1
#
_entry.id   AF-A0A497S452-F1
#
_cell.length_a   1.000
_cell.length_b   1.000
_cell.length_c   1.000
_cell.angle_alpha   90.00
_cell.angle_beta   90.00
_cell.angle_gamma   90.00
#
_symmetry.space_group_name_H-M   'P 1'
#
loop_
_entity.id
_entity.type
_entity.pdbx_description
1 polymer ?
#
loop_
_entity_poly.entity_id
_entity_poly.type
_entity_poly.pdbx_seq_one_letter_code
_entity_poly.pdbx_strand_id
1 'polypeptide(L)'
;MEIKLETLTPVHIGTGNSYGRVEYFTTENRINRLSFSDLYRKLDEENRETLLRGLEEVSRISDEISKLTEEIKKARKRKDRKLENLRGEKRRKEQELKTKSIELQNFFAKFSDIKILYSYPVLNLDDLKDDLRGEIREQIKTSNYLPYIPGSSIKGAIRTALLWRYIKDNADNRWKTRICYEDRKEIKGET
;
A
#
# COMPACT_ATOMS: atom_id res chain seq x y z
N MET A 1 8.13 20.40 27.34
CA MET A 1 7.12 20.92 26.39
C MET A 1 6.32 19.73 25.91
N GLU A 2 5.00 19.82 25.99
CA GLU A 2 4.07 18.81 25.51
C GLU A 2 3.31 19.39 24.30
N ILE A 3 3.16 18.60 23.23
CA ILE A 3 2.45 19.01 22.02
C ILE A 3 1.30 18.04 21.82
N LYS A 4 0.08 18.58 21.71
CA LYS A 4 -1.10 17.82 21.30
C LYS A 4 -1.27 17.94 19.79
N LEU A 5 -1.45 16.81 19.12
CA LEU A 5 -1.60 16.72 17.66
C LEU A 5 -2.94 16.08 17.34
N GLU A 6 -3.57 16.59 16.29
CA GLU A 6 -4.79 16.04 15.71
C GLU A 6 -4.59 15.89 14.20
N THR A 7 -5.08 14.79 13.64
CA THR A 7 -5.00 14.52 12.20
C THR A 7 -6.20 15.13 11.49
N LEU A 8 -5.97 16.06 10.56
CA LEU A 8 -7.03 16.63 9.72
C LEU A 8 -7.34 15.79 8.48
N THR A 9 -6.42 14.91 8.08
CA THR A 9 -6.52 14.00 6.94
C THR A 9 -5.91 12.64 7.32
N PRO A 10 -6.11 11.58 6.52
CA PRO A 10 -5.44 10.30 6.75
C PRO A 10 -3.91 10.47 6.75
N VAL A 11 -3.26 10.01 7.82
CA VAL A 11 -1.79 10.04 7.96
C VAL A 11 -1.25 8.61 7.93
N HIS A 12 -0.29 8.38 7.04
CA HIS A 12 0.46 7.14 6.95
C HIS A 12 1.95 7.38 7.18
N ILE A 13 2.56 6.57 8.05
CA ILE A 13 4.00 6.53 8.30
C ILE A 13 4.42 5.07 8.22
N GLY A 14 5.11 4.71 7.14
CA GLY A 14 5.45 3.32 6.85
C GLY A 14 6.59 2.76 7.70
N THR A 15 6.57 1.45 7.92
CA THR A 15 7.73 0.69 8.45
C THR A 15 8.76 0.38 7.35
N GLY A 16 8.36 0.46 6.08
CA GLY A 16 9.10 -0.08 4.94
C GLY A 16 8.59 -1.45 4.49
N ASN A 17 7.74 -2.12 5.28
CA ASN A 17 7.14 -3.39 4.92
C ASN A 17 5.75 -3.21 4.30
N SER A 18 5.29 -4.25 3.60
CA SER A 18 3.91 -4.41 3.14
C SER A 18 3.38 -5.78 3.54
N TYR A 19 2.06 -5.88 3.55
CA TYR A 19 1.32 -7.09 3.85
C TYR A 19 0.72 -7.67 2.58
N GLY A 20 0.98 -8.94 2.29
CA GLY A 20 0.38 -9.62 1.14
C GLY A 20 -1.05 -10.10 1.38
N ARG A 21 -1.79 -10.41 0.31
CA ARG A 21 -3.20 -10.88 0.34
C ARG A 21 -3.49 -12.06 1.26
N VAL A 22 -2.49 -12.91 1.52
CA VAL A 22 -2.63 -14.12 2.34
C VAL A 22 -2.47 -13.88 3.81
N GLU A 23 -1.97 -12.71 4.17
CA GLU A 23 -1.67 -12.38 5.54
C GLU A 23 -2.78 -11.53 6.18
N TYR A 24 -3.87 -11.29 5.46
CA TYR A 24 -5.07 -10.68 5.96
C TYR A 24 -6.32 -11.27 5.28
N PHE A 25 -7.47 -11.14 5.94
CA PHE A 25 -8.77 -11.43 5.32
C PHE A 25 -9.74 -10.28 5.58
N THR A 26 -10.72 -10.15 4.70
CA THR A 26 -11.75 -9.10 4.77
C THR A 26 -13.06 -9.66 5.29
N THR A 27 -13.68 -8.97 6.24
CA THR A 27 -15.05 -9.23 6.73
C THR A 27 -15.84 -7.94 6.60
N GLU A 28 -17.05 -7.95 6.03
CA GLU A 28 -18.02 -6.84 5.77
C GLU A 28 -17.52 -5.37 5.71
N ASN A 29 -16.78 -4.85 6.69
CA ASN A 29 -16.12 -3.54 6.60
C ASN A 29 -14.77 -3.43 7.34
N ARG A 30 -14.05 -4.54 7.48
CA ARG A 30 -12.80 -4.64 8.24
C ARG A 30 -11.79 -5.51 7.53
N ILE A 31 -10.52 -5.15 7.71
CA ILE A 31 -9.39 -6.02 7.41
C ILE A 31 -8.89 -6.59 8.72
N ASN A 32 -8.71 -7.91 8.74
CA ASN A 32 -8.22 -8.67 9.89
C ASN A 32 -6.83 -9.20 9.56
N ARG A 33 -5.83 -8.73 10.30
CA ARG A 33 -4.44 -9.15 10.12
C ARG A 33 -4.22 -10.51 10.77
N LEU A 34 -3.63 -11.44 10.01
CA LEU A 34 -3.35 -12.80 10.46
C LEU A 34 -1.94 -12.95 11.02
N SER A 35 -1.79 -13.85 11.99
CA SER A 35 -0.49 -14.39 12.37
C SER A 35 -0.17 -15.59 11.47
N PHE A 36 0.64 -15.38 10.43
CA PHE A 36 1.03 -16.46 9.51
C PHE A 36 1.80 -17.57 10.23
N SER A 37 2.65 -17.24 11.20
CA SER A 37 3.37 -18.23 12.01
C SER A 37 2.43 -19.13 12.81
N ASP A 38 1.38 -18.56 13.41
CA ASP A 38 0.39 -19.37 14.13
C ASP A 38 -0.47 -20.20 13.19
N LEU A 39 -0.85 -19.64 12.03
CA LEU A 39 -1.54 -20.37 10.98
C LEU A 39 -0.71 -21.58 10.54
N TYR A 40 0.52 -21.36 10.09
CA TYR A 40 1.40 -22.41 9.56
C TYR A 40 1.62 -23.55 10.57
N ARG A 41 1.77 -23.22 11.85
CA ARG A 41 1.93 -24.21 12.92
C ARG A 41 0.69 -25.09 13.13
N LYS A 42 -0.52 -24.54 12.91
CA LYS A 42 -1.78 -25.27 13.08
C LYS A 42 -2.15 -26.15 11.88
N LEU A 43 -1.54 -25.92 10.72
CA LEU A 43 -1.74 -26.74 9.53
C LEU A 43 -0.99 -28.07 9.65
N ASP A 44 -1.60 -29.14 9.16
CA ASP A 44 -0.91 -30.41 8.87
C ASP A 44 -0.04 -30.28 7.60
N GLU A 45 0.77 -31.31 7.31
CA GLU A 45 1.71 -31.25 6.19
C GLU A 45 1.04 -31.07 4.82
N GLU A 46 -0.09 -31.75 4.59
CA GLU A 46 -0.83 -31.64 3.33
C GLU A 46 -1.38 -30.22 3.12
N ASN A 47 -1.95 -29.62 4.16
CA ASN A 47 -2.47 -28.26 4.11
C ASN A 47 -1.33 -27.21 4.04
N ARG A 48 -0.17 -27.45 4.67
CA ARG A 48 1.02 -26.59 4.52
C ARG A 48 1.50 -26.57 3.08
N GLU A 49 1.62 -27.73 2.45
CA GLU A 49 2.06 -27.82 1.07
C GLU A 49 1.06 -27.15 0.12
N THR A 50 -0.24 -27.38 0.33
CA THR A 50 -1.31 -26.73 -0.42
C THR A 50 -1.24 -25.21 -0.30
N LEU A 51 -1.01 -24.69 0.92
CA LEU A 51 -0.83 -23.28 1.17
C LEU A 51 0.38 -22.73 0.40
N LEU A 52 1.55 -23.34 0.56
CA LEU A 52 2.80 -22.88 -0.07
C LEU A 52 2.68 -22.84 -1.60
N ARG A 53 2.13 -23.89 -2.22
CA ARG A 53 1.89 -23.92 -3.67
C ARG A 53 0.95 -22.80 -4.11
N GLY A 54 -0.13 -22.56 -3.36
CA GLY A 54 -1.05 -21.46 -3.65
C GLY A 54 -0.38 -20.08 -3.53
N LEU A 55 0.52 -19.89 -2.55
CA LEU A 55 1.29 -18.65 -2.40
C LEU A 55 2.24 -18.42 -3.58
N GLU A 56 2.96 -19.46 -4.00
CA GLU A 56 3.87 -19.40 -5.14
C GLU A 56 3.13 -19.05 -6.44
N GLU A 57 1.96 -19.65 -6.68
CA GLU A 57 1.11 -19.35 -7.83
C GLU A 57 0.68 -17.88 -7.84
N VAL A 58 0.17 -17.36 -6.71
CA VAL A 58 -0.25 -15.97 -6.56
C VAL A 58 0.93 -15.01 -6.80
N SER A 59 2.10 -15.32 -6.24
CA SER A 59 3.31 -14.51 -6.43
C SER A 59 3.71 -14.46 -7.91
N ARG A 60 3.75 -15.61 -8.58
CA ARG A 60 4.10 -15.71 -10.01
C ARG A 60 3.17 -14.88 -10.89
N ILE A 61 1.86 -14.99 -10.68
CA ILE A 61 0.86 -14.24 -11.45
C ILE A 61 1.01 -12.73 -11.21
N SER A 62 1.26 -12.31 -9.96
CA SER A 62 1.51 -10.90 -9.60
C SER A 62 2.73 -10.32 -10.33
N ASP A 63 3.81 -11.10 -10.44
CA ASP A 63 5.01 -10.70 -11.17
C ASP A 63 4.75 -10.56 -12.67
N GLU A 64 3.97 -11.47 -13.25
CA GLU A 64 3.57 -11.41 -14.66
C GLU A 64 2.70 -10.18 -14.96
N ILE A 65 1.75 -9.85 -14.07
CA ILE A 65 0.95 -8.62 -14.16
C ILE A 65 1.84 -7.38 -14.08
N SER A 66 2.84 -7.40 -13.19
CA SER A 66 3.79 -6.29 -13.04
C SER A 66 4.60 -6.08 -14.32
N LYS A 67 5.10 -7.16 -14.95
CA LYS A 67 5.80 -7.11 -16.25
C LYS A 67 4.90 -6.54 -17.35
N LEU A 68 3.66 -7.05 -17.48
CA LEU A 68 2.69 -6.54 -18.46
C LEU A 68 2.36 -5.06 -18.25
N THR A 69 2.29 -4.61 -17.00
CA THR A 69 2.04 -3.20 -16.67
C THR A 69 3.15 -2.30 -17.23
N GLU A 70 4.41 -2.71 -17.08
CA GLU A 70 5.55 -1.97 -17.63
C GLU A 70 5.59 -2.01 -19.16
N GLU A 71 5.24 -3.14 -19.77
CA GLU A 71 5.11 -3.25 -21.23
C GLU A 71 4.01 -2.34 -21.79
N ILE A 72 2.85 -2.30 -21.13
CA ILE A 72 1.74 -1.40 -21.49
C ILE A 72 2.17 0.07 -21.40
N LYS A 73 2.89 0.46 -20.33
CA LYS A 73 3.43 1.83 -20.21
C LYS A 73 4.36 2.17 -21.37
N LYS A 74 5.24 1.25 -21.77
CA LYS A 74 6.16 1.42 -22.91
C LYS A 74 5.40 1.50 -24.24
N ALA A 75 4.45 0.60 -24.48
CA ALA A 75 3.64 0.56 -25.70
C ALA A 75 2.77 1.82 -25.86
N ARG A 76 2.18 2.30 -24.76
CA ARG A 76 1.40 3.55 -24.73
C ARG A 76 2.22 4.76 -25.15
N LYS A 77 3.47 4.87 -24.69
CA LYS A 77 4.40 5.95 -25.10
C LYS A 77 4.74 5.89 -26.59
N ARG A 78 4.80 4.70 -27.18
CA ARG A 78 5.15 4.48 -28.60
C ARG A 78 3.94 4.47 -29.55
N LYS A 79 2.71 4.59 -29.05
CA LYS A 79 1.45 4.41 -29.82
C LYS A 79 1.41 3.08 -30.59
N ASP A 80 1.86 2.01 -29.95
CA ASP A 80 1.92 0.67 -30.56
C ASP A 80 0.53 0.05 -30.72
N ARG A 81 0.28 -0.64 -31.84
CA ARG A 81 -0.97 -1.38 -32.12
C ARG A 81 -1.18 -2.56 -31.17
N LYS A 82 -0.10 -3.07 -30.56
CA LYS A 82 -0.16 -4.19 -29.59
C LYS A 82 -0.83 -3.81 -28.25
N LEU A 83 -1.10 -2.53 -28.01
CA LEU A 83 -1.61 -2.04 -26.72
C LEU A 83 -2.92 -2.73 -26.29
N GLU A 84 -3.83 -2.98 -27.22
CA GLU A 84 -5.10 -3.63 -26.93
C GLU A 84 -4.92 -5.09 -26.49
N ASN A 85 -4.06 -5.84 -27.21
CA ASN A 85 -3.73 -7.22 -26.87
C ASN A 85 -3.07 -7.32 -25.48
N LEU A 86 -2.10 -6.44 -25.18
CA LEU A 86 -1.42 -6.42 -23.87
C LEU A 86 -2.40 -6.10 -22.72
N ARG A 87 -3.35 -5.18 -22.94
CA ARG A 87 -4.41 -4.89 -21.96
C ARG A 87 -5.34 -6.09 -21.76
N GLY A 88 -5.70 -6.77 -22.84
CA GLY A 88 -6.51 -7.99 -22.79
C GLY A 88 -5.82 -9.12 -22.01
N GLU A 89 -4.52 -9.33 -22.26
CA GLU A 89 -3.71 -10.30 -21.53
C GLU A 89 -3.59 -9.95 -20.05
N LYS A 90 -3.31 -8.68 -19.73
CA LYS A 90 -3.27 -8.20 -18.34
C LYS A 90 -4.59 -8.50 -17.62
N ARG A 91 -5.72 -8.14 -18.23
CA ARG A 91 -7.05 -8.35 -17.65
C ARG A 91 -7.34 -9.82 -17.34
N ARG A 92 -6.90 -10.75 -18.21
CA ARG A 92 -7.03 -12.20 -17.97
C ARG A 92 -6.25 -12.64 -16.74
N LYS A 93 -4.99 -12.21 -16.61
CA LYS A 93 -4.15 -12.54 -15.45
C LYS A 93 -4.69 -11.92 -14.15
N GLU A 94 -5.20 -10.70 -14.20
CA GLU A 94 -5.86 -10.07 -13.05
C GLU A 94 -7.07 -10.89 -12.56
N GLN A 95 -7.84 -11.45 -13.50
CA GLN A 95 -8.97 -12.32 -13.18
C GLN A 95 -8.51 -13.67 -12.60
N GLU A 96 -7.44 -14.26 -13.13
CA GLU A 96 -6.81 -15.47 -12.59
C GLU A 96 -6.32 -15.25 -11.15
N LEU A 97 -5.60 -14.15 -10.91
CA LEU A 97 -5.12 -13.77 -9.58
C LEU A 97 -6.26 -13.61 -8.57
N LYS A 98 -7.38 -13.02 -9.02
CA LYS A 98 -8.57 -12.82 -8.19
C LYS A 98 -9.20 -14.16 -7.79
N THR A 99 -9.34 -15.10 -8.72
CA THR A 99 -9.85 -16.45 -8.43
C THR A 99 -8.96 -17.17 -7.42
N LYS A 100 -7.64 -17.16 -7.63
CA LYS A 100 -6.67 -17.80 -6.73
C LYS A 100 -6.66 -17.18 -5.33
N SER A 101 -6.81 -15.86 -5.25
CA SER A 101 -6.94 -15.16 -3.97
C SER A 101 -8.18 -15.61 -3.19
N ILE A 102 -9.31 -15.82 -3.89
CA ILE A 102 -10.55 -16.32 -3.27
C ILE A 102 -10.38 -17.77 -2.80
N GLU A 103 -9.72 -18.63 -3.59
CA GLU A 103 -9.42 -20.01 -3.19
C GLU A 103 -8.60 -20.07 -1.88
N LEU A 104 -7.56 -19.23 -1.78
CA LEU A 104 -6.75 -19.13 -0.57
C LEU A 104 -7.54 -18.55 0.62
N GLN A 105 -8.38 -17.55 0.39
CA GLN A 105 -9.26 -17.03 1.45
C GLN A 105 -10.24 -18.10 1.96
N ASN A 106 -10.85 -18.87 1.05
CA ASN A 106 -11.72 -19.98 1.41
C ASN A 106 -10.95 -21.09 2.15
N PHE A 107 -9.70 -21.35 1.76
CA PHE A 107 -8.83 -22.26 2.49
C PHE A 107 -8.59 -21.77 3.92
N PHE A 108 -8.26 -20.48 4.13
CA PHE A 108 -8.09 -19.92 5.48
C PHE A 108 -9.37 -19.95 6.31
N ALA A 109 -10.53 -19.72 5.70
CA ALA A 109 -11.82 -19.76 6.38
C ALA A 109 -12.15 -21.15 6.97
N LYS A 110 -11.56 -22.23 6.46
CA LYS A 110 -11.69 -23.59 7.04
C LYS A 110 -11.03 -23.70 8.42
N PHE A 111 -10.10 -22.80 8.74
CA PHE A 111 -9.41 -22.77 10.01
C PHE A 111 -10.02 -21.65 10.86
N SER A 112 -11.06 -21.97 11.64
CA SER A 112 -11.83 -21.00 12.45
C SER A 112 -11.02 -20.33 13.56
N ASP A 113 -9.93 -20.96 13.99
CA ASP A 113 -9.18 -20.54 15.19
C ASP A 113 -7.91 -19.74 14.86
N ILE A 114 -7.84 -19.08 13.70
CA ILE A 114 -6.65 -18.30 13.36
C ILE A 114 -6.56 -17.08 14.27
N LYS A 115 -5.38 -16.88 14.87
CA LYS A 115 -5.11 -15.72 15.71
C LYS A 115 -5.11 -14.46 14.84
N ILE A 116 -6.06 -13.58 15.10
CA ILE A 116 -6.09 -12.23 14.57
C ILE A 116 -5.12 -11.38 15.39
N LEU A 117 -4.14 -10.76 14.74
CA LEU A 117 -3.19 -9.87 15.41
C LEU A 117 -3.85 -8.53 15.76
N TYR A 118 -4.57 -7.96 14.80
CA TYR A 118 -5.37 -6.75 14.97
C TYR A 118 -6.32 -6.60 13.77
N SER A 119 -7.34 -5.76 13.91
CA SER A 119 -8.29 -5.45 12.83
C SER A 119 -8.56 -3.97 12.74
N TYR A 120 -8.70 -3.45 11.53
CA TYR A 120 -9.02 -2.04 11.29
C TYR A 120 -10.18 -1.90 10.30
N PRO A 121 -11.03 -0.87 10.49
CA PRO A 121 -12.11 -0.59 9.56
C PRO A 121 -11.55 -0.12 8.23
N VAL A 122 -12.29 -0.41 7.16
CA VAL A 122 -12.02 0.13 5.82
C VAL A 122 -13.14 1.12 5.51
N LEU A 123 -12.81 2.24 4.86
CA LEU A 123 -13.84 3.21 4.45
C LEU A 123 -14.61 2.69 3.23
N ASN A 124 -13.92 2.03 2.30
CA ASN A 124 -14.54 1.36 1.17
C ASN A 124 -13.78 0.07 0.82
N LEU A 125 -14.46 -1.09 0.87
CA LEU A 125 -13.87 -2.36 0.46
C LEU A 125 -13.56 -2.41 -1.04
N ASP A 126 -14.20 -1.56 -1.85
CA ASP A 126 -13.87 -1.44 -3.27
C ASP A 126 -12.45 -0.93 -3.49
N ASP A 127 -11.87 -0.18 -2.55
CA ASP A 127 -10.48 0.29 -2.62
C ASP A 127 -9.47 -0.88 -2.55
N LEU A 128 -9.87 -2.03 -2.00
CA LEU A 128 -9.06 -3.26 -1.98
C LEU A 128 -9.18 -4.07 -3.28
N LYS A 129 -10.17 -3.76 -4.13
CA LYS A 129 -10.37 -4.42 -5.42
C LYS A 129 -9.40 -3.90 -6.49
N ASP A 130 -8.95 -2.65 -6.36
CA ASP A 130 -8.10 -1.98 -7.34
C ASP A 130 -6.60 -2.22 -7.14
N ASP A 131 -6.15 -2.60 -5.94
CA ASP A 131 -4.78 -3.06 -5.78
C ASP A 131 -4.65 -4.50 -6.26
N LEU A 132 -4.14 -4.67 -7.48
CA LEU A 132 -3.89 -5.97 -8.09
C LEU A 132 -2.95 -6.82 -7.24
N ARG A 133 -1.99 -6.23 -6.55
CA ARG A 133 -1.11 -6.96 -5.62
C ARG A 133 -1.83 -7.35 -4.34
N GLY A 134 -2.86 -6.59 -3.95
CA GLY A 134 -3.50 -6.68 -2.65
C GLY A 134 -2.47 -6.56 -1.53
N GLU A 135 -1.53 -5.63 -1.72
CA GLU A 135 -0.47 -5.35 -0.79
C GLU A 135 -0.82 -4.12 0.04
N ILE A 136 -0.94 -4.30 1.36
CA ILE A 136 -1.24 -3.18 2.25
C ILE A 136 0.05 -2.69 2.88
N ARG A 137 0.39 -1.42 2.65
CA ARG A 137 1.57 -0.80 3.29
C ARG A 137 1.38 -0.72 4.80
N GLU A 138 2.38 -1.21 5.53
CA GLU A 138 2.30 -1.34 6.97
C GLU A 138 2.54 0.00 7.67
N GLN A 139 1.60 0.40 8.54
CA GLN A 139 1.79 1.53 9.45
C GLN A 139 2.80 1.18 10.56
N ILE A 140 3.66 2.15 10.89
CA ILE A 140 4.58 2.02 12.02
C ILE A 140 3.83 1.91 13.34
N LYS A 141 4.25 0.94 14.15
CA LYS A 141 3.58 0.54 15.38
C LYS A 141 4.57 -0.01 16.40
N THR A 142 4.12 -0.06 17.64
CA THR A 142 4.83 -0.67 18.76
C THR A 142 4.78 -2.21 18.69
N SER A 143 5.53 -2.89 19.55
CA SER A 143 5.47 -4.36 19.70
C SER A 143 4.07 -4.89 20.03
N ASN A 144 3.21 -4.05 20.61
CA ASN A 144 1.84 -4.38 20.99
C ASN A 144 0.82 -4.03 19.89
N TYR A 145 1.31 -3.84 18.65
CA TYR A 145 0.52 -3.49 17.46
C TYR A 145 -0.18 -2.13 17.49
N LEU A 146 0.12 -1.27 18.47
CA LEU A 146 -0.44 0.08 18.53
C LEU A 146 0.31 1.03 17.60
N PRO A 147 -0.38 1.67 16.62
CA PRO A 147 0.25 2.63 15.71
C PRO A 147 0.67 3.90 16.46
N TYR A 148 1.75 4.52 16.01
CA TYR A 148 2.22 5.79 16.58
C TYR A 148 2.84 6.68 15.51
N ILE A 149 3.05 7.95 15.84
CA ILE A 149 3.82 8.90 15.03
C ILE A 149 5.21 9.02 15.63
N PRO A 150 6.28 8.63 14.93
CA PRO A 150 7.64 8.78 15.41
C PRO A 150 8.02 10.25 15.60
N GLY A 151 8.75 10.54 16.68
CA GLY A 151 9.30 11.88 16.93
C GLY A 151 10.24 12.34 15.81
N SER A 152 10.94 11.42 15.14
CA SER A 152 11.78 11.72 13.97
C SER A 152 10.96 12.24 12.79
N SER A 153 9.77 11.68 12.53
CA SER A 153 8.85 12.14 11.47
C SER A 153 8.34 13.56 11.75
N ILE A 154 7.89 13.83 12.98
CA ILE A 154 7.44 15.16 13.40
C ILE A 154 8.60 16.17 13.33
N LYS A 155 9.77 15.78 13.85
CA LYS A 155 10.98 16.60 13.80
C LYS A 155 11.38 16.92 12.36
N GLY A 156 11.26 15.96 11.44
CA GLY A 156 11.48 16.16 10.01
C GLY A 156 10.55 17.21 9.43
N ALA A 157 9.25 17.12 9.69
CA ALA A 157 8.26 18.09 9.22
C ALA A 157 8.55 19.51 9.76
N ILE A 158 8.79 19.65 11.07
CA ILE A 158 9.13 20.94 11.69
C ILE A 158 10.44 21.48 11.14
N ARG A 159 11.47 20.63 11.00
CA ARG A 159 12.76 21.01 10.44
C ARG A 159 12.62 21.57 9.03
N THR A 160 11.82 20.93 8.17
CA THR A 160 11.59 21.40 6.81
C THR A 160 10.87 22.75 6.81
N ALA A 161 9.86 22.94 7.66
CA ALA A 161 9.16 24.23 7.78
C ALA A 161 10.09 25.36 8.25
N LEU A 162 10.93 25.09 9.28
CA LEU A 162 11.91 26.05 9.78
C LEU A 162 12.99 26.37 8.75
N LEU A 163 13.50 25.35 8.03
CA LEU A 163 14.48 25.53 6.96
C LEU A 163 13.90 26.38 5.84
N TRP A 164 12.68 26.09 5.40
CA TRP A 164 11.99 26.86 4.37
C TRP A 164 11.86 28.32 4.80
N ARG A 165 11.43 28.58 6.03
CA ARG A 165 11.32 29.94 6.58
C ARG A 165 12.66 30.65 6.59
N TYR A 166 13.70 30.00 7.08
CA TYR A 166 15.05 30.55 7.12
C TYR A 166 15.55 30.94 5.72
N ILE A 167 15.35 30.08 4.72
CA ILE A 167 15.71 30.36 3.33
C ILE A 167 14.91 31.55 2.80
N LYS A 168 13.59 31.59 3.02
CA LYS A 168 12.76 32.71 2.56
C LYS A 168 13.22 34.05 3.13
N ASP A 169 13.61 34.10 4.39
CA ASP A 169 14.03 35.34 5.03
C ASP A 169 15.45 35.76 4.56
N ASN A 170 16.38 34.80 4.43
CA ASN A 170 17.82 35.08 4.27
C ASN A 170 18.40 34.84 2.86
N ALA A 171 17.65 34.26 1.91
CA ALA A 171 18.18 33.99 0.57
C ALA A 171 18.42 35.27 -0.24
N ASP A 172 19.48 35.27 -1.06
CA ASP A 172 19.77 36.33 -2.05
C ASP A 172 18.59 36.47 -3.03
N ASN A 173 18.37 37.68 -3.54
CA ASN A 173 17.28 38.05 -4.44
C ASN A 173 17.20 37.16 -5.70
N ARG A 174 18.34 36.63 -6.16
CA ARG A 174 18.42 35.64 -7.26
C ARG A 174 17.79 34.28 -6.94
N TRP A 175 17.81 33.87 -5.68
CA TRP A 175 17.21 32.62 -5.21
C TRP A 175 15.76 32.83 -4.80
N LYS A 176 15.42 34.00 -4.24
CA LYS A 176 14.03 34.38 -3.93
C LYS A 176 13.14 34.37 -5.17
N THR A 177 13.60 34.90 -6.31
CA THR A 177 12.84 34.86 -7.57
C THR A 177 12.70 33.46 -8.16
N ARG A 178 13.58 32.52 -7.86
CA ARG A 178 13.49 31.12 -8.34
C ARG A 178 12.63 30.24 -7.44
N ILE A 179 12.72 30.44 -6.13
CA ILE A 179 12.01 29.63 -5.12
C ILE A 179 10.58 30.15 -4.91
N CYS A 180 10.34 31.46 -4.99
CA CYS A 180 9.03 32.08 -4.71
C CYS A 180 8.20 32.42 -5.96
N TYR A 181 8.66 32.10 -7.19
CA TYR A 181 7.87 32.35 -8.41
C TYR A 181 6.64 31.44 -8.49
N GLU A 182 6.71 30.26 -7.86
CA GLU A 182 5.61 29.29 -7.85
C GLU A 182 4.50 29.70 -6.86
N ASP A 183 4.84 30.34 -5.74
CA ASP A 183 3.87 30.81 -4.73
C ASP A 183 2.91 31.91 -5.24
N ARG A 184 3.26 32.67 -6.29
CA ARG A 184 2.38 33.75 -6.80
C ARG A 184 1.29 33.27 -7.75
N LYS A 185 1.43 32.09 -8.37
CA LYS A 185 0.40 31.55 -9.27
C LYS A 185 -0.74 30.85 -8.52
N GLU A 186 -0.53 30.43 -7.27
CA GLU A 186 -1.60 29.80 -6.48
C GLU A 186 -2.44 30.79 -5.66
N ILE A 187 -1.94 32.02 -5.41
CA ILE A 187 -2.68 33.03 -4.63
C ILE A 187 -3.60 33.89 -5.51
N LYS A 188 -3.30 34.00 -6.81
CA LYS A 188 -4.23 34.57 -7.79
C LYS A 188 -4.85 33.42 -8.54
N GLY A 189 -6.12 33.12 -8.29
CA GLY A 189 -6.92 32.20 -9.10
C GLY A 189 -7.08 32.71 -10.55
N GLU A 190 -5.99 32.76 -11.29
CA GLU A 190 -5.95 32.94 -12.73
C GLU A 190 -5.74 31.55 -13.33
N THR A 191 -6.88 30.89 -13.57
CA THR A 191 -7.02 29.80 -14.57
C THR A 191 -6.52 30.24 -15.93
#